data_AF-A0A925PLU8-F1
#
_entry.id   AF-A0A925PLU8-F1
#
_cell.length_a   1.000
_cell.length_b   1.000
_cell.length_c   1.000
_cell.angle_alpha   90.00
_cell.angle_beta   90.00
_cell.angle_gamma   90.00
#
_symmetry.space_group_name_H-M   'P 1'
#
loop_
_entity.id
_entity.type
_entity.pdbx_description
1 polymer ?
#
loop_
_entity_poly.entity_id
_entity_poly.type
_entity_poly.pdbx_seq_one_letter_code
_entity_poly.pdbx_strand_id
1 'polypeptide(L)'
;MKKSVLLVLSLLFVFSAVSLAFAAKGPTGKFDAKAGDTIYVCGCGDGCDCGSLAKKEGKCSCGKELVKTTVNKVENDKVFYTLDGKELSAPTQGKYACGCGDGCNCGSISQKPGKCTCDKDMVKVKKSSKAKK
;
A
#
# COMPACT_ATOMS: atom_id res chain seq x y z
N MET A 1 -29.40 -18.05 45.33
CA MET A 1 -28.02 -17.57 45.56
C MET A 1 -26.98 -18.35 44.73
N LYS A 2 -26.92 -19.67 44.82
CA LYS A 2 -25.95 -20.55 44.08
C LYS A 2 -26.06 -20.51 42.54
N LYS A 3 -27.28 -20.44 42.00
CA LYS A 3 -27.55 -20.45 40.54
C LYS A 3 -27.32 -19.10 39.86
N SER A 4 -27.52 -18.00 40.58
CA SER A 4 -27.32 -16.64 40.06
C SER A 4 -25.84 -16.25 39.99
N VAL A 5 -25.00 -16.78 40.89
CA VAL A 5 -23.54 -16.57 40.86
C VAL A 5 -22.89 -17.31 39.68
N LEU A 6 -23.37 -18.51 39.34
CA LEU A 6 -22.89 -19.28 38.17
C LEU A 6 -23.25 -18.62 36.83
N LEU A 7 -24.42 -17.98 36.72
CA LEU A 7 -24.83 -17.27 35.50
C LEU A 7 -24.01 -16.00 35.25
N VAL A 8 -23.66 -15.26 36.30
CA VAL A 8 -22.85 -14.03 36.18
C VAL A 8 -21.37 -14.35 35.87
N LEU A 9 -20.83 -15.43 36.42
CA LEU A 9 -19.46 -15.86 36.15
C LEU A 9 -19.29 -16.42 34.73
N SER A 10 -20.33 -17.06 34.18
CA SER A 10 -20.34 -17.53 32.79
C SER A 10 -20.49 -16.40 31.76
N LEU A 11 -21.16 -15.29 32.10
CA LEU A 11 -21.26 -14.12 31.21
C LEU A 11 -19.93 -13.35 31.13
N LEU A 12 -19.17 -13.31 32.22
CA LEU A 12 -17.85 -12.65 32.31
C LEU A 12 -16.75 -13.38 31.53
N PHE A 13 -16.88 -14.70 31.33
CA PHE A 13 -15.90 -15.50 30.59
C PHE A 13 -16.06 -15.43 29.06
N VAL A 14 -17.18 -14.93 28.55
CA VAL A 14 -17.42 -14.78 27.10
C VAL A 14 -16.84 -13.46 26.56
N PHE A 15 -16.58 -12.48 27.42
CA PHE A 15 -16.00 -11.20 27.02
C PHE A 15 -14.46 -11.20 26.88
N SER A 16 -13.76 -12.19 27.41
CA SER A 16 -12.28 -12.25 27.38
C SER A 16 -11.70 -12.94 26.14
N ALA A 17 -12.52 -13.53 25.26
CA ALA A 17 -12.06 -14.23 24.06
C ALA A 17 -12.11 -13.39 22.75
N VAL A 18 -12.51 -12.10 22.80
CA VAL A 18 -12.35 -11.17 21.67
C VAL A 18 -11.06 -10.37 21.87
N SER A 19 -9.94 -11.08 21.96
CA SER A 19 -8.61 -10.51 21.65
C SER A 19 -8.06 -11.24 20.43
N LEU A 20 -8.91 -11.43 19.43
CA LEU A 20 -8.53 -11.91 18.12
C LEU A 20 -7.62 -10.86 17.48
N ALA A 21 -6.32 -11.10 17.62
CA ALA A 21 -5.38 -11.07 16.52
C ALA A 21 -5.57 -9.90 15.53
N PHE A 22 -5.45 -8.67 16.00
CA PHE A 22 -4.92 -7.61 15.14
C PHE A 22 -3.40 -7.79 15.08
N ALA A 23 -2.98 -8.87 14.42
CA ALA A 23 -1.63 -8.99 13.91
C ALA A 23 -1.44 -7.79 12.99
N ALA A 24 -0.73 -6.78 13.48
CA ALA A 24 -0.38 -5.56 12.77
C ALA A 24 0.16 -5.93 11.39
N LYS A 25 -0.70 -5.90 10.38
CA LYS A 25 -0.37 -6.25 9.03
C LYS A 25 0.22 -4.97 8.45
N GLY A 26 1.51 -4.77 8.76
CA GLY A 26 2.27 -3.62 8.27
C GLY A 26 2.05 -3.44 6.76
N PRO A 27 2.21 -2.20 6.26
CA PRO A 27 1.83 -1.87 4.89
C PRO A 27 2.53 -2.83 3.92
N THR A 28 1.73 -3.53 3.13
CA THR A 28 2.15 -4.69 2.34
C THR A 28 3.06 -4.31 1.17
N GLY A 29 3.17 -3.03 0.85
CA GLY A 29 4.02 -2.54 -0.24
C GLY A 29 3.59 -3.01 -1.62
N LYS A 30 2.40 -3.60 -1.75
CA LYS A 30 1.84 -4.07 -3.01
C LYS A 30 0.87 -3.05 -3.56
N PHE A 31 1.02 -2.79 -4.86
CA PHE A 31 0.13 -1.96 -5.65
C PHE A 31 -0.69 -2.85 -6.56
N ASP A 32 -1.94 -3.05 -6.20
CA ASP A 32 -2.90 -3.76 -7.04
C ASP A 32 -3.44 -2.82 -8.11
N ALA A 33 -3.07 -3.10 -9.37
CA ALA A 33 -3.60 -2.47 -10.56
C ALA A 33 -3.83 -3.52 -11.65
N LYS A 34 -4.75 -3.21 -12.56
CA LYS A 34 -5.12 -4.02 -13.72
C LYS A 34 -5.03 -3.17 -14.99
N ALA A 35 -4.91 -3.81 -16.14
CA ALA A 35 -5.02 -3.12 -17.43
C ALA A 35 -6.35 -2.36 -17.51
N GLY A 36 -6.30 -1.10 -17.94
CA GLY A 36 -7.45 -0.19 -17.96
C GLY A 36 -7.65 0.61 -16.67
N ASP A 37 -6.96 0.29 -15.57
CA ASP A 37 -7.06 1.10 -14.35
C ASP A 37 -6.40 2.46 -14.54
N THR A 38 -7.04 3.49 -14.00
CA THR A 38 -6.43 4.81 -13.85
C THR A 38 -5.55 4.84 -12.62
N ILE A 39 -4.27 5.17 -12.82
CA ILE A 39 -3.26 5.25 -11.76
C ILE A 39 -2.54 6.61 -11.82
N TYR A 40 -1.89 6.97 -10.72
CA TYR A 40 -1.10 8.18 -10.61
C TYR A 40 0.38 7.82 -10.49
N VAL A 41 1.18 8.31 -11.43
CA VAL A 41 2.61 7.98 -11.57
C VAL A 41 3.46 9.24 -11.43
N CYS A 42 4.75 9.09 -11.13
CA CYS A 42 5.64 10.24 -11.03
C CYS A 42 5.81 10.97 -12.38
N GLY A 43 5.52 12.26 -12.43
CA GLY A 43 5.72 13.11 -13.62
C GLY A 43 7.18 13.51 -13.90
N CYS A 44 8.17 12.75 -13.42
CA CYS A 44 9.57 13.02 -13.73
C CYS A 44 9.97 12.65 -15.16
N GLY A 45 9.16 11.86 -15.88
CA GLY A 45 9.47 11.39 -17.23
C GLY A 45 10.52 10.27 -17.26
N ASP A 46 11.17 10.11 -18.41
CA ASP A 46 12.26 9.14 -18.59
C ASP A 46 13.38 9.34 -17.56
N GLY A 47 13.78 8.26 -16.89
CA GLY A 47 14.85 8.27 -15.89
C GLY A 47 14.39 8.39 -14.44
N CYS A 48 13.09 8.39 -14.14
CA CYS A 48 12.65 8.28 -12.74
C CYS A 48 12.71 6.84 -12.21
N ASP A 49 13.80 6.51 -11.52
CA ASP A 49 13.91 5.25 -10.78
C ASP A 49 13.08 5.24 -9.48
N CYS A 50 12.28 6.28 -9.24
CA CYS A 50 11.42 6.41 -8.09
C CYS A 50 10.32 5.35 -8.08
N GLY A 51 9.82 4.95 -9.27
CA GLY A 51 8.77 3.95 -9.44
C GLY A 51 7.54 4.21 -8.56
N SER A 52 7.22 5.49 -8.33
CA SER A 52 6.14 5.86 -7.42
C SER A 52 4.80 5.67 -8.11
N LEU A 53 3.93 4.89 -7.47
CA LEU A 53 2.56 4.60 -7.91
C LEU A 53 1.60 4.98 -6.81
N ALA A 54 0.45 5.55 -7.16
CA ALA A 54 -0.63 5.83 -6.24
C ALA A 54 -2.00 5.65 -6.91
N LYS A 55 -3.03 5.42 -6.10
CA LYS A 55 -4.43 5.37 -6.56
C LYS A 55 -5.12 6.73 -6.50
N LYS A 56 -4.44 7.74 -5.93
CA LYS A 56 -4.94 9.10 -5.76
C LYS A 56 -3.92 10.10 -6.26
N GLU A 57 -4.42 11.24 -6.70
CA GLU A 57 -3.63 12.42 -6.96
C GLU A 57 -2.85 12.88 -5.72
N GLY A 58 -1.78 13.63 -5.95
CA GLY A 58 -0.91 14.14 -4.90
C GLY A 58 0.51 14.31 -5.40
N LYS A 59 1.44 14.44 -4.45
CA LYS A 59 2.87 14.60 -4.74
C LYS A 59 3.61 13.28 -4.62
N CYS A 60 4.54 13.05 -5.53
CA CYS A 60 5.53 11.99 -5.45
C CYS A 60 6.50 12.25 -4.28
N SER A 61 7.16 11.21 -3.78
CA SER A 61 8.21 11.30 -2.77
C SER A 61 9.39 12.19 -3.17
N CYS A 62 9.59 12.46 -4.46
CA CYS A 62 10.59 13.42 -4.97
C CYS A 62 10.11 14.88 -4.98
N GLY A 63 8.86 15.15 -4.59
CA GLY A 63 8.27 16.50 -4.57
C GLY A 63 7.56 16.93 -5.85
N LYS A 64 7.70 16.19 -6.96
CA LYS A 64 6.92 16.44 -8.19
C LYS A 64 5.47 15.99 -8.05
N GLU A 65 4.57 16.62 -8.81
CA GLU A 65 3.19 16.19 -8.90
C GLU A 65 3.08 14.83 -9.60
N LEU A 66 2.12 14.03 -9.16
CA LEU A 66 1.78 12.79 -9.83
C LEU A 66 0.91 13.09 -11.06
N VAL A 67 1.22 12.42 -12.16
CA VAL A 67 0.48 12.51 -13.41
C VAL A 67 -0.49 11.34 -13.49
N LYS A 68 -1.73 11.63 -13.85
CA LYS A 68 -2.77 10.64 -14.10
C LYS A 68 -2.47 9.91 -15.42
N THR A 69 -2.41 8.60 -15.39
CA THR A 69 -2.25 7.76 -16.57
C THR A 69 -3.13 6.51 -16.47
N THR A 70 -3.32 5.83 -17.59
CA THR A 70 -3.99 4.53 -17.63
C THR A 70 -2.94 3.42 -17.70
N VAL A 71 -3.21 2.31 -17.04
CA VAL A 71 -2.40 1.09 -17.14
C VAL A 71 -2.69 0.41 -18.48
N ASN A 72 -1.66 0.25 -19.30
CA ASN A 72 -1.77 -0.48 -20.57
C ASN A 72 -1.84 -1.98 -20.31
N LYS A 73 -0.93 -2.48 -19.46
CA LYS A 73 -0.82 -3.90 -19.10
C LYS A 73 -0.09 -4.06 -17.76
N VAL A 74 -0.26 -5.22 -17.14
CA VAL A 74 0.45 -5.61 -15.92
C VAL A 74 1.11 -6.96 -16.16
N GLU A 75 2.43 -7.01 -16.04
CA GLU A 75 3.21 -8.20 -16.35
C GLU A 75 4.45 -8.26 -15.45
N ASN A 76 4.83 -9.45 -14.97
CA ASN A 76 6.03 -9.66 -14.15
C ASN A 76 6.17 -8.72 -12.94
N ASP A 77 5.08 -8.52 -12.18
CA ASP A 77 5.04 -7.59 -11.03
C ASP A 77 5.41 -6.14 -11.43
N LYS A 78 5.14 -5.75 -12.67
CA LYS A 78 5.28 -4.39 -13.18
C LYS A 78 4.01 -3.93 -13.86
N VAL A 79 3.63 -2.68 -13.63
CA VAL A 79 2.61 -1.99 -14.44
C VAL A 79 3.32 -1.29 -15.59
N PHE A 80 2.75 -1.39 -16.78
CA PHE A 80 3.17 -0.64 -17.96
C PHE A 80 2.13 0.44 -18.23
N TYR A 81 2.58 1.67 -18.48
CA TYR A 81 1.73 2.83 -18.70
C TYR A 81 2.41 3.78 -19.67
N THR A 82 1.62 4.60 -20.36
CA THR A 82 2.16 5.59 -21.29
C THR A 82 2.22 6.96 -20.62
N LEU A 83 3.42 7.54 -20.54
CA LEU A 83 3.61 8.92 -20.07
C LEU A 83 4.29 9.70 -21.20
N ASP A 84 3.74 10.85 -21.58
CA ASP A 84 4.28 11.71 -22.65
C ASP A 84 4.58 10.97 -23.97
N GLY A 85 3.72 10.01 -24.33
CA GLY A 85 3.85 9.20 -25.55
C GLY A 85 4.89 8.08 -25.47
N LYS A 86 5.49 7.83 -24.31
CA LYS A 86 6.46 6.75 -24.09
C LYS A 86 5.91 5.70 -23.14
N GLU A 87 6.12 4.43 -23.49
CA GLU A 87 5.77 3.32 -22.61
C GLU A 87 6.82 3.19 -21.50
N LEU A 88 6.41 3.46 -20.27
CA LEU A 88 7.19 3.29 -19.06
C LEU A 88 6.67 2.10 -18.27
N SER A 89 7.53 1.54 -17.42
CA SER A 89 7.14 0.49 -16.48
C SER A 89 7.56 0.84 -15.07
N ALA A 90 6.72 0.48 -14.10
CA ALA A 90 7.02 0.61 -12.68
C ALA A 90 6.69 -0.69 -11.94
N PRO A 91 7.51 -1.11 -10.96
CA PRO A 91 7.22 -2.27 -10.14
C PRO A 91 5.95 -2.07 -9.31
N THR A 92 5.06 -3.05 -9.28
CA THR A 92 3.89 -3.11 -8.38
C THR A 92 4.29 -3.34 -6.93
N GLN A 93 5.56 -3.67 -6.67
CA GLN A 93 6.08 -3.86 -5.33
C GLN A 93 7.03 -2.72 -4.93
N GLY A 94 6.59 -1.90 -3.99
CA GLY A 94 7.37 -0.82 -3.37
C GLY A 94 8.34 -1.33 -2.31
N LYS A 95 9.55 -0.76 -2.27
CA LYS A 95 10.42 -0.84 -1.09
C LYS A 95 9.87 -0.03 0.08
N TYR A 96 9.11 1.02 -0.24
CA TYR A 96 8.47 1.93 0.70
C TYR A 96 6.98 2.01 0.38
N ALA A 97 6.17 2.10 1.43
CA ALA A 97 4.73 2.25 1.36
C ALA A 97 4.26 3.30 2.36
N CYS A 98 3.03 3.79 2.20
CA CYS A 98 2.49 4.78 3.11
C CYS A 98 2.50 4.30 4.58
N GLY A 99 3.02 5.13 5.48
CA GLY A 99 3.03 4.89 6.93
C GLY A 99 1.72 5.17 7.65
N CYS A 100 0.59 5.37 6.94
CA CYS A 100 -0.71 5.57 7.57
C CYS A 100 -1.22 4.36 8.37
N GLY A 101 -0.67 3.16 8.15
CA GLY A 101 -1.09 1.94 8.83
C GLY A 101 -2.31 1.28 8.18
N ASP A 102 -2.98 0.42 8.95
CA ASP A 102 -4.19 -0.30 8.52
C ASP A 102 -5.29 0.70 8.09
N GLY A 103 -5.81 0.53 6.87
CA GLY A 103 -6.86 1.39 6.31
C GLY A 103 -6.40 2.47 5.31
N CYS A 104 -5.10 2.59 4.98
CA CYS A 104 -4.70 3.50 3.89
C CYS A 104 -5.12 2.98 2.52
N ASN A 105 -6.17 3.57 1.97
CA ASN A 105 -6.63 3.33 0.60
C ASN A 105 -5.86 4.16 -0.45
N CYS A 106 -4.81 4.87 -0.03
CA CYS A 106 -3.94 5.65 -0.89
C CYS A 106 -3.19 4.75 -1.90
N GLY A 107 -2.87 3.52 -1.50
CA GLY A 107 -2.10 2.57 -2.29
C GLY A 107 -0.72 3.09 -2.68
N SER A 108 -0.21 4.15 -2.05
CA SER A 108 1.02 4.77 -2.52
C SER A 108 2.24 3.92 -2.18
N ILE A 109 3.01 3.58 -3.21
CA ILE A 109 4.27 2.85 -3.10
C ILE A 109 5.39 3.61 -3.80
N SER A 110 6.63 3.41 -3.35
CA SER A 110 7.81 4.00 -3.97
C SER A 110 9.03 3.10 -3.79
N GLN A 111 10.00 3.24 -4.69
CA GLN A 111 11.32 2.64 -4.57
C GLN A 111 12.27 3.48 -3.73
N LYS A 112 11.93 4.74 -3.46
CA LYS A 112 12.71 5.68 -2.68
C LYS A 112 11.98 6.06 -1.38
N PRO A 113 12.71 6.36 -0.29
CA PRO A 113 12.11 6.97 0.89
C PRO A 113 11.59 8.37 0.55
N GLY A 114 10.70 8.89 1.39
CA GLY A 114 10.18 10.24 1.27
C GLY A 114 8.79 10.36 1.88
N LYS A 115 8.04 11.35 1.42
CA LYS A 115 6.64 11.55 1.80
C LYS A 115 5.70 10.84 0.84
N CYS A 116 4.64 10.29 1.39
CA CYS A 116 3.50 9.75 0.67
C CYS A 116 2.69 10.90 0.06
N THR A 117 1.79 10.58 -0.88
CA THR A 117 0.82 11.52 -1.44
C THR A 117 -0.09 12.18 -0.41
N CYS A 118 -0.24 11.58 0.78
CA CYS A 118 -0.97 12.12 1.92
C CYS A 118 -0.07 12.83 2.96
N ASP A 119 1.12 13.27 2.56
CA ASP A 119 2.15 13.97 3.36
C ASP A 119 2.75 13.19 4.55
N LYS A 120 2.17 12.03 4.88
CA LYS A 120 2.73 11.05 5.83
C LYS A 120 4.04 10.48 5.32
N ASP A 121 4.97 10.21 6.23
CA ASP A 121 6.23 9.58 5.88
C ASP A 121 6.02 8.15 5.38
N MET A 122 6.76 7.80 4.34
CA MET A 122 6.75 6.45 3.81
C MET A 122 7.57 5.54 4.73
N VAL A 123 6.98 4.41 5.09
CA VAL A 123 7.67 3.39 5.87
C VAL A 123 8.26 2.35 4.94
N LYS A 124 9.46 1.89 5.29
CA LYS A 124 10.11 0.80 4.57
C LYS A 124 9.26 -0.46 4.76
N VAL A 125 8.85 -1.04 3.65
CA VAL A 125 8.18 -2.34 3.65
C VAL A 125 9.27 -3.32 4.03
N LYS A 126 9.24 -3.81 5.28
CA LYS A 126 10.05 -4.97 5.65
C LYS A 126 9.59 -6.05 4.69
N LYS A 127 10.45 -6.41 3.73
CA LYS A 127 10.14 -7.45 2.75
C LYS A 127 9.49 -8.58 3.53
N SER A 128 8.21 -8.85 3.28
CA SER A 128 7.79 -10.24 3.22
C SER A 128 8.61 -10.80 2.07
N SER A 129 9.85 -11.16 2.42
CA SER A 129 10.52 -12.29 1.82
C SER A 129 9.39 -13.27 1.58
N LYS A 130 9.08 -13.55 0.31
CA LYS A 130 8.63 -14.89 -0.03
C LYS A 130 9.69 -15.77 0.63
N ALA A 131 9.39 -16.18 1.85
CA ALA A 131 10.23 -17.02 2.66
C ALA A 131 10.26 -18.32 1.88
N LYS A 132 11.31 -18.47 1.08
CA LYS A 132 12.22 -19.59 1.19
C LYS A 132 11.50 -20.91 1.49
N LYS A 133 10.94 -21.55 0.47
CA LYS A 133 11.16 -22.97 0.12
C LYS A 133 10.38 -23.35 -1.13
#